data_AF-A0A160PJP0-F1
#
_entry.id   AF-A0A160PJP0-F1
#
_cell.length_a   1.000
_cell.length_b   1.000
_cell.length_c   1.000
_cell.angle_alpha   90.00
_cell.angle_beta   90.00
_cell.angle_gamma   90.00
#
_symmetry.space_group_name_H-M   'P 1'
#
loop_
_entity.id
_entity.type
_entity.pdbx_description
1 polymer ?
#
loop_
_entity_poly.entity_id
_entity_poly.type
_entity_poly.pdbx_seq_one_letter_code
_entity_poly.pdbx_strand_id
1 'polypeptide(L)'
;MWERWARSRGKSTTLRQQDLDYRLYLPDDVLVKVDRASMAHSVEVRSPLLDVRLVEWAARLPRAALLDAHEGKLPLRALGRRLLPEAVERGAKRGFGVPLDAWFREPSGRALVRERLLDGRGMDLGHWDHRGVRRILDIHGAGTGRGFGVLLWRLLMLEAWTRQHAAPTRPVEARTASAPAAA
;
A
#
# COMPACT_ATOMS: atom_id res chain seq x y z
N MET A 1 -15.04 -5.36 5.68
CA MET A 1 -15.13 -4.11 4.86
C MET A 1 -16.55 -3.86 4.34
N TRP A 2 -17.13 -4.79 3.57
CA TRP A 2 -18.40 -4.59 2.87
C TRP A 2 -19.61 -4.32 3.76
N GLU A 3 -19.71 -4.97 4.92
CA GLU A 3 -20.76 -4.67 5.92
C GLU A 3 -20.65 -3.25 6.48
N ARG A 4 -19.42 -2.76 6.73
CA ARG A 4 -19.18 -1.37 7.18
C ARG A 4 -19.59 -0.38 6.10
N TRP A 5 -19.24 -0.66 4.84
CA TRP A 5 -19.68 0.13 3.70
C TRP A 5 -21.21 0.14 3.54
N ALA A 6 -21.88 -1.00 3.76
CA ALA A 6 -23.34 -1.10 3.67
C ALA A 6 -24.05 -0.27 4.75
N ARG A 7 -23.48 -0.17 5.97
CA ARG A 7 -24.04 0.63 7.07
C ARG A 7 -24.07 2.13 6.82
N SER A 8 -23.25 2.63 5.89
CA SER A 8 -23.22 4.05 5.51
C SER A 8 -24.06 4.36 4.27
N ARG A 9 -24.95 3.46 3.85
CA ARG A 9 -25.94 3.70 2.79
C ARG A 9 -26.74 4.99 3.08
N GLY A 10 -27.05 5.74 2.04
CA GLY A 10 -27.75 7.03 2.14
C GLY A 10 -26.84 8.24 2.40
N LYS A 11 -25.57 8.04 2.77
CA LYS A 11 -24.57 9.12 2.83
C LYS A 11 -23.88 9.30 1.48
N SER A 12 -23.38 10.51 1.24
CA SER A 12 -22.52 10.80 0.08
C SER A 12 -21.24 9.93 0.09
N THR A 13 -20.73 9.56 -1.09
CA THR A 13 -19.57 8.66 -1.24
C THR A 13 -18.38 9.04 -0.37
N THR A 14 -18.03 10.32 -0.30
CA THR A 14 -16.88 10.78 0.50
C THR A 14 -17.10 10.63 2.00
N LEU A 15 -18.31 10.85 2.52
CA LEU A 15 -18.57 10.59 3.94
C LEU A 15 -18.45 9.09 4.25
N ARG A 16 -18.83 8.25 3.29
CA ARG A 16 -18.68 6.80 3.41
C ARG A 16 -17.21 6.38 3.36
N GLN A 17 -16.41 7.00 2.49
CA GLN A 17 -14.96 6.79 2.43
C GLN A 17 -14.29 7.24 3.72
N GLN A 18 -14.63 8.41 4.23
CA GLN A 18 -14.07 8.94 5.48
C GLN A 18 -14.40 8.06 6.69
N ASP A 19 -15.61 7.50 6.78
CA ASP A 19 -15.96 6.53 7.81
C ASP A 19 -15.11 5.24 7.71
N LEU A 20 -14.86 4.75 6.49
CA LEU A 20 -13.93 3.64 6.30
C LEU A 20 -12.49 4.03 6.68
N ASP A 21 -12.06 5.26 6.37
CA ASP A 21 -10.72 5.72 6.71
C ASP A 21 -10.51 5.73 8.22
N TYR A 22 -11.47 6.27 8.99
CA TYR A 22 -11.40 6.25 10.46
C TYR A 22 -11.42 4.85 11.06
N ARG A 23 -12.13 3.90 10.44
CA ARG A 23 -12.36 2.57 11.01
C ARG A 23 -11.40 1.50 10.53
N LEU A 24 -10.70 1.73 9.42
CA LEU A 24 -9.85 0.74 8.76
C LEU A 24 -8.51 1.38 8.40
N TYR A 25 -8.49 2.40 7.54
CA TYR A 25 -7.24 2.90 6.97
C TYR A 25 -6.30 3.52 8.01
N LEU A 26 -6.83 4.36 8.91
CA LEU A 26 -6.05 4.97 9.97
C LEU A 26 -5.52 3.92 10.97
N PRO A 27 -6.39 3.15 11.67
CA PRO A 27 -5.90 2.22 12.70
C PRO A 27 -5.14 1.03 12.12
N ASP A 28 -5.52 0.49 10.96
CA ASP A 28 -4.99 -0.79 10.46
C ASP A 28 -3.86 -0.63 9.43
N ASP A 29 -3.57 0.58 8.94
CA ASP A 29 -2.46 0.84 8.01
C ASP A 29 -1.56 1.99 8.49
N VAL A 30 -2.08 3.21 8.52
CA VAL A 30 -1.22 4.40 8.68
C VAL A 30 -0.67 4.53 10.11
N LEU A 31 -1.53 4.47 11.12
CA LEU A 31 -1.15 4.73 12.52
C LEU A 31 -0.32 3.58 13.08
N VAL A 32 -0.75 2.34 12.87
CA VAL A 32 -0.02 1.15 13.35
C VAL A 32 1.39 1.07 12.77
N LYS A 33 1.59 1.43 11.50
CA LYS A 33 2.91 1.42 10.89
C LYS A 33 3.85 2.45 11.52
N VAL A 34 3.36 3.68 11.72
CA VAL A 34 4.16 4.77 12.30
C VAL A 34 4.50 4.45 13.75
N ASP A 35 3.53 3.98 14.53
CA ASP A 35 3.72 3.59 15.93
C ASP A 35 4.78 2.50 16.07
N ARG A 36 4.63 1.38 15.35
CA ARG A 36 5.59 0.26 15.40
C ARG A 36 7.00 0.66 14.97
N ALA A 37 7.13 1.45 13.90
CA ALA A 37 8.43 1.89 13.41
C ALA A 37 9.12 2.84 14.38
N SER A 38 8.37 3.79 14.95
CA SER A 38 8.93 4.78 15.88
C SER A 38 9.29 4.18 17.24
N MET A 39 8.40 3.35 17.81
CA MET A 39 8.62 2.71 19.11
C MET A 39 9.76 1.66 19.08
N ALA A 40 10.02 1.03 17.92
CA ALA A 40 11.20 0.18 17.72
C ALA A 40 12.53 0.93 17.92
N HIS A 41 12.49 2.26 17.87
CA HIS A 41 13.63 3.15 18.10
C HIS A 41 13.41 4.09 19.29
N SER A 42 12.48 3.76 20.20
CA SER A 42 12.15 4.58 21.38
C SER A 42 11.76 6.04 21.06
N VAL A 43 11.19 6.28 19.88
CA VAL A 43 10.69 7.59 19.46
C VAL A 43 9.17 7.64 19.61
N GLU A 44 8.65 8.67 20.29
CA GLU A 44 7.21 8.92 20.36
C GLU A 44 6.77 9.86 19.22
N VAL A 45 5.90 9.39 18.32
CA VAL A 45 5.33 10.21 17.25
C VAL A 45 3.95 10.72 17.63
N ARG A 46 3.70 12.02 17.44
CA ARG A 46 2.40 12.66 17.64
C ARG A 46 1.74 12.99 16.30
N SER A 47 0.41 12.89 16.25
CA SER A 47 -0.41 13.23 15.07
C SER A 47 -1.36 14.40 15.35
N PRO A 48 -0.89 15.67 15.31
CA PRO A 48 -1.70 16.83 15.73
C PRO A 48 -3.00 17.01 14.93
N LEU A 49 -3.01 16.61 13.65
CA LEU A 49 -4.22 16.67 12.82
C LEU A 49 -5.31 15.66 13.22
N LEU A 50 -5.00 14.72 14.12
CA LEU A 50 -5.94 13.76 14.70
C LEU A 50 -6.28 14.10 16.16
N ASP A 51 -5.99 15.31 16.64
CA ASP A 51 -6.51 15.78 17.93
C ASP A 51 -8.04 15.69 17.94
N VAL A 52 -8.60 15.11 19.00
CA VAL A 52 -10.04 14.85 19.12
C VAL A 52 -10.86 16.12 18.94
N ARG A 53 -10.41 17.25 19.50
CA ARG A 53 -11.13 18.53 19.42
C ARG A 53 -11.14 19.05 17.98
N LEU A 54 -10.01 18.89 17.27
CA LEU A 54 -9.91 19.30 15.87
C LEU A 54 -10.81 18.43 14.99
N VAL A 55 -10.80 17.12 15.19
CA VAL A 55 -11.65 16.18 14.44
C VAL A 55 -13.13 16.43 14.70
N GLU A 56 -13.53 16.61 15.96
CA GLU A 56 -14.91 16.92 16.34
C GLU A 56 -15.38 18.27 15.81
N TRP A 57 -14.50 19.28 15.81
CA TRP A 57 -14.80 20.57 15.18
C TRP A 57 -15.00 20.41 13.67
N ALA A 58 -14.07 19.74 12.98
CA ALA A 58 -14.14 19.53 11.54
C ALA A 58 -15.37 18.70 11.13
N ALA A 59 -15.78 17.72 11.94
CA ALA A 59 -16.96 16.89 11.70
C ALA A 59 -18.28 17.67 11.76
N ARG A 60 -18.30 18.84 12.44
CA ARG A 60 -19.47 19.72 12.53
C ARG A 60 -19.58 20.72 11.37
N LEU A 61 -18.51 20.88 10.59
CA LEU A 61 -18.51 21.84 9.49
C LEU A 61 -19.34 21.36 8.30
N PRO A 62 -20.02 22.28 7.58
CA PRO A 62 -20.62 21.92 6.30
C PRO A 62 -19.51 21.46 5.35
N ARG A 63 -19.79 20.43 4.56
CA ARG A 63 -18.80 19.82 3.68
C ARG A 63 -18.13 20.80 2.72
N ALA A 64 -18.90 21.78 2.23
CA ALA A 64 -18.41 22.84 1.35
C ALA A 64 -17.31 23.72 2.00
N ALA A 65 -17.19 23.73 3.34
CA ALA A 65 -16.10 24.41 4.04
C ALA A 65 -14.80 23.58 4.07
N LEU A 66 -14.86 22.28 3.76
CA LEU A 66 -13.71 21.37 3.81
C LEU A 66 -13.14 21.06 2.41
N LEU A 67 -14.04 20.98 1.42
CA LEU A 67 -13.72 20.68 0.02
C LEU A 67 -14.80 21.18 -0.94
N ASP A 68 -14.40 21.41 -2.19
CA ASP A 68 -15.27 21.66 -3.33
C ASP A 68 -15.04 20.62 -4.44
N ALA A 69 -15.54 20.88 -5.66
CA ALA A 69 -15.43 19.98 -6.80
C ALA A 69 -13.99 19.81 -7.34
N HIS A 70 -13.11 20.77 -7.08
CA HIS A 70 -11.77 20.86 -7.63
C HIS A 70 -10.69 20.70 -6.56
N GLU A 71 -10.97 21.13 -5.33
CA GLU A 71 -9.99 21.25 -4.27
C GLU A 71 -10.52 20.75 -2.91
N GLY A 72 -9.69 19.96 -2.24
CA GLY A 72 -9.90 19.58 -0.84
C GLY A 72 -8.91 20.26 0.10
N LYS A 73 -9.10 20.03 1.41
CA LYS A 73 -8.24 20.59 2.47
C LYS A 73 -8.31 22.12 2.53
N LEU A 74 -9.47 22.71 2.20
CA LEU A 74 -9.62 24.17 2.10
C LEU A 74 -9.13 24.92 3.35
N PRO A 75 -9.46 24.50 4.60
CA PRO A 75 -8.95 25.20 5.79
C PRO A 75 -7.43 25.11 5.93
N LEU A 76 -6.83 23.95 5.61
CA LEU A 76 -5.38 23.76 5.67
C LEU A 76 -4.65 24.56 4.58
N ARG A 77 -5.28 24.74 3.41
CA ARG A 77 -4.73 25.57 2.34
C ARG A 77 -4.79 27.05 2.69
N ALA A 78 -5.89 27.51 3.27
CA ALA A 78 -6.00 28.87 3.78
C ALA A 78 -4.94 29.15 4.87
N LEU A 79 -4.69 28.18 5.75
CA LEU A 79 -3.59 28.28 6.73
C LEU A 79 -2.21 28.27 6.05
N GLY A 80 -2.01 27.39 5.07
CA GLY A 80 -0.78 27.30 4.27
C GLY A 80 -0.43 28.62 3.59
N ARG A 81 -1.42 29.31 2.98
CA ARG A 81 -1.25 30.65 2.39
C ARG A 81 -0.72 31.70 3.35
N ARG A 82 -1.02 31.55 4.65
CA ARG A 82 -0.62 32.50 5.69
C ARG A 82 0.75 32.17 6.29
N LEU A 83 1.14 30.90 6.31
CA LEU A 83 2.29 30.41 7.08
C LEU A 83 3.43 29.83 6.25
N LEU A 84 3.18 29.46 4.99
CA LEU A 84 4.13 28.72 4.16
C LEU A 84 4.54 29.52 2.92
N PRO A 85 5.76 29.27 2.38
CA PRO A 85 6.15 29.81 1.09
C PRO A 85 5.21 29.40 -0.03
N GLU A 86 5.05 30.28 -1.02
CA GLU A 86 4.17 30.09 -2.18
C GLU A 86 4.41 28.76 -2.93
N ALA A 87 5.68 28.33 -3.01
CA ALA A 87 6.05 27.07 -3.65
C ALA A 87 5.45 25.82 -2.94
N VAL A 88 5.26 25.89 -1.62
CA VAL A 88 4.65 24.80 -0.83
C VAL A 88 3.13 24.88 -0.90
N GLU A 89 2.58 26.09 -0.82
CA GLU A 89 1.13 26.34 -0.84
C GLU A 89 0.48 25.92 -2.16
N ARG A 90 1.09 26.27 -3.29
CA ARG A 90 0.62 25.90 -4.64
C ARG A 90 0.93 24.45 -5.01
N GLY A 91 1.60 23.72 -4.12
CA GLY A 91 1.96 22.32 -4.34
C GLY A 91 0.72 21.42 -4.50
N ALA A 92 0.76 20.54 -5.49
CA ALA A 92 -0.23 19.47 -5.61
C ALA A 92 -0.14 18.50 -4.42
N LYS A 93 -1.27 17.89 -4.03
CA LYS A 93 -1.28 16.82 -3.01
C LYS A 93 -0.45 15.65 -3.52
N ARG A 94 0.61 15.31 -2.79
CA ARG A 94 1.44 14.13 -3.05
C ARG A 94 1.19 13.11 -1.94
N GLY A 95 1.07 11.84 -2.32
CA GLY A 95 1.04 10.75 -1.35
C GLY A 95 2.45 10.41 -0.85
N PHE A 96 2.54 9.66 0.24
CA PHE A 96 3.79 9.08 0.74
C PHE A 96 3.99 7.69 0.13
N GLY A 97 3.92 7.60 -1.20
CA GLY A 97 4.15 6.34 -1.91
C GLY A 97 5.60 5.91 -1.76
N VAL A 98 5.83 4.66 -1.36
CA VAL A 98 7.17 4.08 -1.38
C VAL A 98 7.59 3.92 -2.84
N PRO A 99 8.78 4.41 -3.26
CA PRO A 99 9.22 4.35 -4.64
C PRO A 99 9.75 2.94 -4.98
N LEU A 100 8.88 1.93 -4.87
CA LEU A 100 9.22 0.51 -5.00
C LEU A 100 9.91 0.19 -6.32
N ASP A 101 9.47 0.81 -7.42
CA ASP A 101 10.11 0.59 -8.72
C ASP A 101 11.56 1.09 -8.75
N ALA A 102 11.85 2.21 -8.10
CA ALA A 102 13.22 2.70 -8.01
C ALA A 102 14.04 1.81 -7.07
N TRP A 103 13.51 1.50 -5.89
CA TRP A 103 14.19 0.66 -4.90
C TRP A 103 14.55 -0.72 -5.43
N PHE A 104 13.66 -1.38 -6.17
CA PHE A 104 13.94 -2.71 -6.72
C PHE A 104 14.74 -2.71 -8.02
N ARG A 105 15.03 -1.54 -8.59
CA ARG A 105 16.01 -1.38 -9.68
C ARG A 105 17.41 -1.09 -9.15
N GLU A 106 17.53 -0.40 -8.02
CA GLU A 106 18.81 -0.20 -7.34
C GLU A 106 19.49 -1.54 -7.00
N PRO A 107 20.85 -1.61 -6.96
CA PRO A 107 21.57 -2.88 -6.81
C PRO A 107 21.15 -3.70 -5.59
N SER A 108 20.97 -3.06 -4.44
CA SER A 108 20.60 -3.74 -3.18
C SER A 108 19.17 -4.30 -3.22
N GLY A 109 18.21 -3.51 -3.69
CA GLY A 109 16.83 -3.97 -3.80
C GLY A 109 16.67 -5.04 -4.86
N ARG A 110 17.38 -4.94 -5.99
CA ARG A 110 17.42 -5.96 -7.04
C ARG A 110 17.97 -7.29 -6.52
N ALA A 111 19.07 -7.24 -5.78
CA ALA A 111 19.66 -8.41 -5.14
C ALA A 111 18.67 -9.06 -4.17
N LEU A 112 18.03 -8.25 -3.30
CA LEU A 112 17.04 -8.71 -2.33
C LEU A 112 15.88 -9.45 -2.99
N VAL A 113 15.22 -8.84 -3.99
CA VAL A 113 14.05 -9.48 -4.62
C VAL A 113 14.45 -10.71 -5.43
N ARG A 114 15.66 -10.74 -5.99
CA ARG A 114 16.16 -11.91 -6.71
C ARG A 114 16.41 -13.07 -5.77
N GLU A 115 17.18 -12.84 -4.70
CA GLU A 115 17.47 -13.84 -3.67
C GLU A 115 16.18 -14.40 -3.08
N ARG A 116 15.27 -13.52 -2.65
CA ARG A 116 14.06 -13.95 -1.94
C ARG A 116 13.07 -14.68 -2.84
N LEU A 117 12.91 -14.25 -4.09
CA LEU A 117 11.86 -14.80 -4.96
C LEU A 117 12.33 -15.95 -5.86
N LEU A 118 13.63 -16.07 -6.13
CA LEU A 118 14.19 -17.18 -6.91
C LEU A 118 14.83 -18.27 -6.04
N ASP A 119 15.36 -17.91 -4.87
CA ASP A 119 16.11 -18.83 -4.00
C ASP A 119 15.43 -19.03 -2.62
N GLY A 120 14.30 -18.36 -2.36
CA GLY A 120 13.58 -18.43 -1.09
C GLY A 120 12.57 -19.58 -0.98
N ARG A 121 12.10 -19.85 0.24
CA ARG A 121 11.21 -20.99 0.59
C ARG A 121 9.88 -21.04 -0.18
N GLY A 122 9.41 -19.91 -0.70
CA GLY A 122 8.21 -19.91 -1.55
C GLY A 122 8.36 -20.78 -2.81
N MET A 123 9.61 -21.01 -3.25
CA MET A 123 9.97 -21.96 -4.30
C MET A 123 9.71 -23.40 -3.88
N ASP A 124 10.15 -23.79 -2.67
CA ASP A 124 10.01 -25.16 -2.16
C ASP A 124 8.55 -25.61 -2.03
N LEU A 125 7.65 -24.63 -1.94
CA LEU A 125 6.22 -24.83 -1.72
C LEU A 125 5.41 -24.76 -3.02
N GLY A 126 6.06 -24.49 -4.16
CA GLY A 126 5.42 -24.46 -5.48
C GLY A 126 4.40 -23.34 -5.67
N HIS A 127 4.51 -22.24 -4.89
CA HIS A 127 3.51 -21.17 -4.90
C HIS A 127 3.54 -20.29 -6.16
N TRP A 128 4.66 -20.28 -6.92
CA TRP A 128 4.75 -19.53 -8.17
C TRP A 128 5.69 -20.18 -9.20
N ASP A 129 5.44 -19.87 -10.47
CA ASP A 129 6.31 -20.27 -11.57
C ASP A 129 7.59 -19.42 -11.59
N HIS A 130 8.72 -20.11 -11.41
CA HIS A 130 10.05 -19.55 -11.43
C HIS A 130 10.40 -18.87 -12.76
N ARG A 131 9.92 -19.39 -13.90
CA ARG A 131 10.17 -18.78 -15.21
C ARG A 131 9.44 -17.45 -15.32
N GLY A 132 8.19 -17.39 -14.88
CA GLY A 132 7.40 -16.18 -14.79
C GLY A 132 8.04 -15.12 -13.90
N VAL A 133 8.45 -15.48 -12.68
CA VAL A 133 9.08 -14.54 -11.74
C VAL A 133 10.40 -14.00 -12.29
N ARG A 134 11.25 -14.86 -12.87
CA ARG A 134 12.51 -14.44 -13.50
C ARG A 134 12.26 -13.43 -14.63
N ARG A 135 11.30 -13.73 -15.52
CA ARG A 135 10.92 -12.80 -16.59
C ARG A 135 10.44 -11.45 -16.03
N ILE A 136 9.65 -11.45 -14.95
CA ILE A 136 9.20 -10.21 -14.30
C ILE A 136 10.38 -9.40 -13.76
N LEU A 137 11.32 -10.06 -13.08
CA LEU A 137 12.53 -9.41 -12.54
C LEU A 137 13.40 -8.81 -13.64
N ASP A 138 13.59 -9.54 -14.74
CA ASP A 138 14.41 -9.09 -15.88
C ASP A 138 13.78 -7.87 -16.56
N ILE A 139 12.46 -7.90 -16.85
CA ILE A 139 11.75 -6.76 -17.43
C ILE A 139 11.78 -5.55 -16.48
N HIS A 140 11.56 -5.78 -15.18
CA HIS A 140 11.59 -4.72 -14.19
C HIS A 140 12.95 -4.04 -14.11
N GLY A 141 14.02 -4.84 -14.07
CA GLY A 141 15.40 -4.40 -13.93
C GLY A 141 15.99 -3.77 -15.19
N ALA A 142 15.49 -4.12 -16.37
CA ALA A 142 15.87 -3.49 -17.64
C ALA A 142 15.46 -2.00 -17.70
N GLY A 143 14.48 -1.58 -16.89
CA GLY A 143 14.02 -0.19 -16.84
C GLY A 143 13.25 0.27 -18.09
N THR A 144 13.26 -0.52 -19.17
CA THR A 144 12.55 -0.27 -20.42
C THR A 144 11.20 -0.98 -20.40
N GLY A 145 10.16 -0.31 -19.89
CA GLY A 145 8.78 -0.83 -19.92
C GLY A 145 8.03 -0.68 -18.59
N ARG A 146 7.03 -1.55 -18.36
CA ARG A 146 6.19 -1.54 -17.17
C ARG A 146 7.01 -1.78 -15.90
N GLY A 147 6.81 -0.93 -14.89
CA GLY A 147 7.29 -1.17 -13.53
C GLY A 147 6.49 -2.27 -12.83
N PHE A 148 7.18 -3.17 -12.15
CA PHE A 148 6.59 -4.28 -11.39
C PHE A 148 6.79 -4.12 -9.88
N GLY A 149 7.21 -2.95 -9.39
CA GLY A 149 7.60 -2.74 -8.01
C GLY A 149 6.52 -3.14 -6.99
N VAL A 150 5.27 -2.77 -7.24
CA VAL A 150 4.13 -3.17 -6.38
C VAL A 150 3.90 -4.68 -6.39
N LEU A 151 4.04 -5.34 -7.54
CA LEU A 151 3.89 -6.79 -7.65
C LEU A 151 5.02 -7.51 -6.92
N LEU A 152 6.26 -7.09 -7.14
CA LEU A 152 7.43 -7.64 -6.48
C LEU A 152 7.34 -7.48 -4.96
N TRP A 153 6.84 -6.34 -4.47
CA TRP A 153 6.59 -6.14 -3.04
C TRP A 153 5.57 -7.13 -2.49
N ARG A 154 4.47 -7.37 -3.20
CA ARG A 154 3.44 -8.36 -2.79
C ARG A 154 4.02 -9.77 -2.73
N LEU A 155 4.81 -10.16 -3.73
CA LEU A 155 5.49 -11.45 -3.73
C LEU A 155 6.48 -11.57 -2.57
N LEU A 156 7.24 -10.51 -2.28
CA LEU A 156 8.19 -10.47 -1.17
C LEU A 156 7.48 -10.60 0.19
N MET A 157 6.35 -9.92 0.37
CA MET A 157 5.56 -10.04 1.61
C MET A 157 4.96 -11.44 1.77
N LEU A 158 4.47 -12.03 0.67
CA LEU A 158 3.98 -13.40 0.69
C LEU A 158 5.11 -14.38 1.04
N GLU A 159 6.27 -14.25 0.42
CA GLU A 159 7.46 -15.07 0.72
C GLU A 159 7.87 -14.98 2.19
N ALA A 160 7.94 -13.76 2.73
CA ALA A 160 8.27 -13.53 4.13
C ALA A 160 7.25 -14.17 5.09
N TRP A 161 5.95 -14.02 4.79
CA TRP A 161 4.88 -14.64 5.57
C TRP A 161 4.97 -16.17 5.52
N THR A 162 5.15 -16.73 4.33
CA THR A 162 5.29 -18.17 4.11
C THR A 162 6.47 -18.75 4.89
N ARG A 163 7.61 -18.05 4.92
CA ARG A 163 8.77 -18.49 5.71
C ARG A 163 8.44 -18.61 7.20
N GLN A 164 7.61 -17.71 7.72
CA GLN A 164 7.28 -17.64 9.14
C GLN A 164 6.11 -18.55 9.54
N HIS A 165 5.20 -18.84 8.61
CA HIS A 165 3.90 -19.46 8.94
C HIS A 165 3.54 -20.72 8.16
N ALA A 166 4.16 -20.99 7.01
CA ALA A 166 3.82 -22.18 6.22
C ALA A 166 4.56 -23.42 6.72
N ALA A 167 3.81 -24.49 7.01
CA ALA A 167 4.35 -25.84 7.06
C ALA A 167 4.75 -26.29 5.63
N PRO A 168 5.74 -27.18 5.46
CA PRO A 168 6.11 -27.69 4.15
C PRO A 168 4.90 -28.33 3.46
N THR A 169 4.38 -27.68 2.41
CA THR A 169 3.30 -28.23 1.58
C THR A 169 3.89 -29.18 0.55
N ARG A 170 3.23 -30.32 0.36
CA ARG A 170 3.53 -31.25 -0.75
C ARG A 170 3.46 -30.52 -2.09
N PRO A 171 4.35 -30.82 -3.06
CA PRO A 171 4.34 -30.15 -4.36
C PRO A 171 2.97 -30.26 -5.01
N VAL A 172 2.50 -29.15 -5.59
CA VAL A 172 1.34 -29.19 -6.49
C VAL A 172 1.76 -30.01 -7.71
N GLU A 173 1.27 -31.25 -7.81
CA GLU A 173 1.48 -32.07 -8.99
C GLU A 173 0.99 -31.28 -10.21
N ALA A 174 1.90 -31.02 -11.13
CA ALA A 174 1.57 -30.38 -12.39
C ALA A 174 0.45 -31.20 -13.03
N ARG A 175 -0.75 -30.61 -13.17
CA ARG A 175 -1.81 -31.22 -13.99
C ARG A 175 -1.24 -31.36 -15.39
N THR A 176 -0.77 -32.56 -15.71
CA THR A 176 -0.51 -32.98 -17.08
C THR A 176 -1.83 -32.80 -17.81
N ALA A 177 -1.89 -31.81 -18.70
CA ALA A 177 -2.99 -31.67 -19.62
C ALA A 177 -3.06 -32.98 -20.41
N SER A 178 -4.06 -33.81 -20.16
CA SER A 178 -4.31 -34.96 -21.03
C SER A 178 -4.68 -34.40 -22.39
N ALA A 179 -3.84 -34.69 -23.39
CA ALA A 179 -4.22 -34.46 -24.77
C ALA A 179 -5.54 -35.21 -25.06
N PRO A 180 -6.48 -34.62 -25.82
CA PRO A 180 -7.67 -35.34 -26.21
C PRO A 180 -7.27 -36.55 -27.07
N ALA A 181 -7.73 -37.73 -26.69
CA ALA A 181 -7.56 -38.94 -27.50
C ALA A 181 -8.29 -38.72 -28.83
N ALA A 182 -7.55 -38.84 -29.93
CA ALA A 182 -8.12 -38.93 -31.27
C ALA A 182 -8.56 -40.38 -31.51
N ALA A 183 -9.87 -40.60 -31.60
CA ALA A 183 -10.56 -41.60 -32.42
C ALA A 183 -12.08 -41.41 -32.26
#